data_AF-A0A7I7WIC4-F1
#
_entry.id   AF-A0A7I7WIC4-F1
#
_cell.length_a   1.000
_cell.length_b   1.000
_cell.length_c   1.000
_cell.angle_alpha   90.00
_cell.angle_beta   90.00
_cell.angle_gamma   90.00
#
_symmetry.space_group_name_H-M   'P 1'
#
loop_
_entity.id
_entity.type
_entity.pdbx_description
1 polymer ?
#
loop_
_entity_poly.entity_id
_entity_poly.type
_entity_poly.pdbx_seq_one_letter_code
_entity_poly.pdbx_strand_id
1 'polypeptide(L)'
;MGVYNFTEAMSNVESAAAAGDNYNLRSVLLADGAGAVVGSAFGSPFPPAVYIGHPGWKDAGGRAGYSLASGVVIGVLCFVGLFGVLDALLPVPAIVPILLYIGLLIGAQAFQAVPRLHAIAVVAAILPNLAQWAHGLIDNALNAAGTSAAEVGMDALNGAGVVYEGLKTLGEGAVLVGLILGTMVTFILEKKFRYAAIASAVGAALSFIGLIHAPEVSWAASPAVALGYVLFGVVCLAYAVLPGAKEPVEVDESDIVAGH
;
A
#
# COMPACT_ATOMS: atom_id res chain seq x y z
N MET A 1 1.49 -1.75 -12.53
CA MET A 1 0.30 -0.89 -12.43
C MET A 1 -0.98 -1.65 -12.09
N GLY A 2 -1.38 -2.69 -12.82
CA GLY A 2 -2.68 -3.36 -12.58
C GLY A 2 -2.87 -3.90 -11.14
N VAL A 3 -1.87 -4.60 -10.59
CA VAL A 3 -1.91 -5.10 -9.20
C VAL A 3 -2.01 -3.96 -8.19
N TYR A 4 -1.25 -2.88 -8.41
CA TYR A 4 -1.29 -1.68 -7.57
C TYR A 4 -2.67 -1.03 -7.59
N ASN A 5 -3.27 -0.83 -8.78
CA ASN A 5 -4.60 -0.24 -8.94
C ASN A 5 -5.67 -1.08 -8.23
N PHE A 6 -5.57 -2.41 -8.35
CA PHE A 6 -6.46 -3.34 -7.66
C PHE A 6 -6.37 -3.21 -6.14
N THR A 7 -5.15 -3.18 -5.59
CA THR A 7 -4.95 -3.03 -4.14
C THR A 7 -5.39 -1.66 -3.64
N GLU A 8 -5.15 -0.61 -4.44
CA GLU A 8 -5.55 0.74 -4.11
C GLU A 8 -7.07 0.90 -4.11
N ALA A 9 -7.75 0.43 -5.17
CA ALA A 9 -9.20 0.41 -5.25
C ALA A 9 -9.84 -0.36 -4.07
N MET A 10 -9.25 -1.49 -3.67
CA MET A 10 -9.68 -2.22 -2.48
C MET A 10 -9.52 -1.36 -1.21
N SER A 11 -8.35 -0.76 -0.99
CA SER A 11 -8.10 0.09 0.18
C SER A 11 -9.02 1.31 0.23
N ASN A 12 -9.37 1.90 -0.91
CA ASN A 12 -10.30 3.02 -1.00
C ASN A 12 -11.74 2.60 -0.66
N VAL A 13 -12.16 1.40 -1.09
CA VAL A 13 -13.47 0.83 -0.70
C VAL A 13 -13.53 0.54 0.80
N GLU A 14 -12.48 -0.05 1.38
CA GLU A 14 -12.38 -0.28 2.82
C GLU A 14 -12.35 1.04 3.61
N SER A 15 -11.61 2.04 3.11
CA SER A 15 -11.60 3.38 3.70
C SER A 15 -12.98 4.04 3.66
N ALA A 16 -13.77 3.83 2.60
CA ALA A 16 -15.13 4.35 2.52
C ALA A 16 -16.08 3.62 3.48
N ALA A 17 -15.92 2.30 3.62
CA ALA A 17 -16.67 1.49 4.57
C ALA A 17 -16.39 1.93 6.01
N ALA A 18 -15.14 2.24 6.34
CA ALA A 18 -14.74 2.82 7.64
C ALA A 18 -15.40 4.18 7.92
N ALA A 19 -15.77 4.94 6.88
CA ALA A 19 -16.55 6.17 7.02
C ALA A 19 -18.08 5.96 6.88
N GLY A 20 -18.55 4.71 6.94
CA GLY A 20 -19.96 4.33 6.92
C GLY A 20 -20.59 4.15 5.54
N ASP A 21 -19.82 4.19 4.45
CA ASP A 21 -20.32 3.97 3.09
C ASP A 21 -19.81 2.65 2.51
N ASN A 22 -20.68 1.64 2.50
CA ASN A 22 -20.36 0.31 1.99
C ASN A 22 -20.56 0.21 0.48
N TYR A 23 -19.47 0.21 -0.27
CA TYR A 23 -19.48 0.01 -1.73
C TYR A 23 -19.18 -1.44 -2.11
N ASN A 24 -19.80 -1.91 -3.20
CA ASN A 24 -19.48 -3.23 -3.73
C ASN A 24 -18.14 -3.20 -4.48
N LEU A 25 -17.13 -3.88 -3.92
CA LEU A 25 -15.78 -3.93 -4.48
C LEU A 25 -15.75 -4.40 -5.95
N ARG A 26 -16.56 -5.40 -6.32
CA ARG A 26 -16.58 -5.91 -7.71
C ARG A 26 -17.08 -4.85 -8.68
N SER A 27 -18.13 -4.11 -8.29
CA SER A 27 -18.66 -3.03 -9.11
C SER A 27 -17.66 -1.89 -9.28
N VAL A 28 -16.95 -1.52 -8.21
CA VAL A 28 -15.91 -0.48 -8.23
C VAL A 28 -14.76 -0.90 -9.15
N LEU A 29 -14.24 -2.12 -8.99
CA LEU A 29 -13.17 -2.66 -9.83
C LEU A 29 -13.59 -2.81 -11.30
N LEU A 30 -14.84 -3.20 -11.57
CA LEU A 30 -15.36 -3.29 -12.93
C LEU A 30 -15.44 -1.91 -13.58
N ALA A 31 -15.89 -0.89 -12.85
CA ALA A 31 -15.97 0.48 -13.34
C ALA A 31 -14.58 1.06 -13.63
N ASP A 32 -13.63 0.88 -12.70
CA ASP A 32 -12.24 1.30 -12.85
C ASP A 32 -11.57 0.61 -14.05
N GLY A 33 -11.65 -0.72 -14.13
CA GLY A 33 -11.10 -1.49 -15.25
C GLY A 33 -11.74 -1.15 -16.59
N ALA A 34 -13.06 -0.97 -16.64
CA ALA A 34 -13.75 -0.53 -17.86
C ALA A 34 -13.29 0.88 -18.28
N GLY A 35 -13.13 1.80 -17.33
CA GLY A 35 -12.56 3.11 -17.57
C GLY A 35 -11.15 3.04 -18.14
N ALA A 36 -10.31 2.13 -17.64
CA ALA A 36 -8.95 1.90 -18.14
C ALA A 36 -8.96 1.43 -19.59
N VAL A 37 -9.82 0.47 -19.93
CA VAL A 37 -9.96 -0.05 -21.30
C VAL A 37 -10.41 1.07 -22.24
N VAL A 38 -11.46 1.80 -21.88
CA VAL A 38 -11.96 2.94 -22.68
C VAL A 38 -10.87 4.00 -22.84
N GLY A 39 -10.25 4.44 -21.74
CA GLY A 39 -9.18 5.44 -21.76
C GLY A 39 -8.00 5.03 -22.64
N SER A 40 -7.57 3.77 -22.56
CA SER A 40 -6.49 3.24 -23.38
C SER A 40 -6.85 3.22 -24.88
N ALA A 41 -8.11 2.95 -25.23
CA ALA A 41 -8.57 3.00 -26.61
C ALA A 41 -8.56 4.43 -27.19
N PHE A 42 -8.68 5.44 -26.33
CA PHE A 42 -8.52 6.86 -26.68
C PHE A 42 -7.08 7.37 -26.50
N GLY A 43 -6.11 6.48 -26.24
CA GLY A 43 -4.69 6.82 -26.16
C GLY A 43 -4.21 7.33 -24.80
N SER A 44 -5.00 7.18 -23.72
CA SER A 44 -4.53 7.48 -22.37
C SER A 44 -3.44 6.50 -21.94
N PRO A 45 -2.23 6.98 -21.59
CA PRO A 45 -1.18 6.12 -21.05
C PRO A 45 -1.36 5.83 -19.55
N PHE A 46 -2.33 6.51 -18.90
CA PHE A 46 -2.58 6.39 -17.47
C PHE A 46 -3.89 5.66 -17.21
N PRO A 47 -3.89 4.60 -16.37
CA PRO A 47 -5.12 3.99 -15.91
C PRO A 47 -5.87 4.98 -14.99
N PRO A 48 -7.21 4.96 -14.98
CA PRO A 48 -7.98 5.61 -13.93
C PRO A 48 -7.66 4.98 -12.57
N ALA A 49 -7.97 5.72 -11.51
CA ALA A 49 -7.85 5.27 -10.14
C ALA A 49 -9.11 5.65 -9.37
N VAL A 50 -9.43 4.86 -8.34
CA VAL A 50 -10.52 5.17 -7.41
C VAL A 50 -10.08 6.37 -6.55
N TYR A 51 -10.99 7.31 -6.33
CA TYR A 51 -10.63 8.53 -5.62
C TYR A 51 -10.25 8.25 -4.15
N ILE A 52 -9.05 8.66 -3.76
CA ILE A 52 -8.51 8.50 -2.41
C ILE A 52 -9.12 9.54 -1.46
N GLY A 53 -9.28 9.16 -0.19
CA GLY A 53 -9.64 10.11 0.87
C GLY A 53 -11.13 10.37 0.99
N HIS A 54 -11.96 9.41 0.55
CA HIS A 54 -13.42 9.45 0.72
C HIS A 54 -13.88 9.96 2.10
N PRO A 55 -13.29 9.52 3.23
CA PRO A 55 -13.68 10.04 4.55
C PRO A 55 -13.48 11.55 4.68
N GLY A 56 -12.30 12.08 4.32
CA GLY A 56 -12.01 13.51 4.41
C GLY A 56 -12.89 14.36 3.50
N TRP A 57 -13.20 13.90 2.29
CA TRP A 57 -14.13 14.59 1.39
C TRP A 57 -15.57 14.55 1.89
N LYS A 58 -15.99 13.44 2.50
CA LYS A 58 -17.30 13.31 3.13
C LYS A 58 -17.45 14.25 4.32
N ASP A 59 -16.43 14.33 5.18
CA ASP A 59 -16.39 15.25 6.33
C ASP A 59 -16.44 16.72 5.88
N ALA A 60 -15.83 17.04 4.73
CA ALA A 60 -15.93 18.35 4.09
C ALA A 60 -17.30 18.63 3.43
N GLY A 61 -18.25 17.69 3.51
CA GLY A 61 -19.60 17.81 2.93
C GLY A 61 -19.73 17.33 1.48
N GLY A 62 -18.68 16.74 0.91
CA GLY A 62 -18.68 16.13 -0.41
C GLY A 62 -19.68 14.98 -0.51
N ARG A 63 -20.48 14.97 -1.58
CA ARG A 63 -21.43 13.90 -1.92
C ARG A 63 -21.33 13.55 -3.39
N ALA A 64 -22.14 12.60 -3.86
CA ALA A 64 -22.15 12.16 -5.26
C ALA A 64 -22.23 13.32 -6.29
N GLY A 65 -22.98 14.39 -5.98
CA GLY A 65 -23.04 15.58 -6.83
C GLY A 65 -21.71 16.32 -6.96
N TYR A 66 -20.92 16.39 -5.88
CA TYR A 66 -19.56 16.97 -5.92
C TYR A 66 -18.64 16.13 -6.81
N SER A 67 -18.67 14.80 -6.67
CA SER A 67 -17.84 13.90 -7.49
C SER A 67 -18.21 14.00 -8.98
N LEU A 68 -19.51 14.01 -9.30
CA LEU A 68 -19.98 14.15 -10.68
C LEU A 68 -19.62 15.53 -11.27
N ALA A 69 -19.86 16.60 -10.51
CA ALA A 69 -19.51 17.96 -10.95
C ALA A 69 -18.01 18.09 -11.21
N SER A 70 -17.16 17.52 -10.34
CA SER A 70 -15.71 17.51 -10.52
C SER A 70 -15.31 16.80 -11.81
N GLY A 71 -15.89 15.62 -12.09
CA GLY A 71 -15.65 14.88 -13.33
C GLY A 71 -16.09 15.65 -14.58
N VAL A 72 -17.27 16.30 -14.54
CA VAL A 72 -17.76 17.13 -15.65
C VAL A 72 -16.85 18.33 -15.88
N VAL A 73 -16.49 19.07 -14.83
CA VAL A 73 -15.61 20.25 -14.93
C VAL A 73 -14.25 19.88 -15.50
N ILE A 74 -13.62 18.82 -14.99
CA ILE A 74 -12.35 18.32 -15.53
C ILE A 74 -12.51 17.89 -16.99
N GLY A 75 -13.60 17.21 -17.33
CA GLY A 75 -13.92 16.84 -18.71
C GLY A 75 -13.97 18.07 -19.64
N VAL A 76 -14.69 19.12 -19.24
CA VAL A 76 -14.76 20.38 -20.02
C VAL A 76 -13.38 21.01 -20.16
N LEU A 77 -12.59 21.08 -19.08
CA LEU A 77 -11.23 21.62 -19.13
C LEU A 77 -10.34 20.86 -20.11
N CYS A 78 -10.44 19.53 -20.14
CA CYS A 78 -9.74 18.68 -21.11
C CYS A 78 -10.19 18.97 -22.55
N PHE A 79 -11.49 19.02 -22.82
CA PHE A 79 -12.03 19.25 -24.17
C PHE A 79 -11.70 20.64 -24.72
N VAL A 80 -11.59 21.65 -23.86
CA VAL A 80 -11.23 23.03 -24.26
C VAL A 80 -9.70 23.24 -24.27
N GLY A 81 -8.91 22.28 -23.78
CA GLY A 81 -7.44 22.36 -23.75
C GLY A 81 -6.90 23.34 -22.69
N LEU A 82 -7.64 23.59 -21.62
CA LEU A 82 -7.30 24.60 -20.60
C LEU A 82 -6.24 24.12 -19.58
N PHE A 83 -5.84 22.86 -19.63
CA PHE A 83 -4.79 22.33 -18.74
C PHE A 83 -3.44 23.02 -18.92
N GLY A 84 -3.08 23.44 -20.14
CA GLY A 84 -1.84 24.22 -20.35
C GLY A 84 -1.88 25.60 -19.68
N VAL A 85 -3.07 26.19 -19.55
CA VAL A 85 -3.26 27.47 -18.83
C VAL A 85 -3.18 27.23 -17.32
N LEU A 86 -3.78 26.14 -16.83
CA LEU A 86 -3.69 25.76 -15.41
C LEU A 86 -2.26 25.43 -14.99
N ASP A 87 -1.49 24.71 -15.82
CA ASP A 87 -0.08 24.39 -15.55
C ASP A 87 0.80 25.66 -15.48
N ALA A 88 0.54 26.65 -16.34
CA ALA A 88 1.22 27.94 -16.28
C ALA A 88 0.86 28.78 -15.03
N LEU A 89 -0.34 28.59 -14.47
CA LEU A 89 -0.84 29.33 -13.31
C LEU A 89 -0.53 28.65 -11.98
N LEU A 90 -0.45 27.31 -11.94
CA LEU A 90 -0.29 26.52 -10.74
C LEU A 90 1.19 26.09 -10.60
N PRO A 91 1.97 26.75 -9.72
CA PRO A 91 3.33 26.33 -9.49
C PRO A 91 3.34 24.96 -8.83
N VAL A 92 4.18 24.04 -9.32
CA VAL A 92 4.34 22.68 -8.76
C VAL A 92 4.51 22.66 -7.22
N PRO A 93 5.26 23.61 -6.60
CA PRO A 93 5.32 23.71 -5.14
C PRO A 93 3.97 23.85 -4.42
N ALA A 94 2.93 24.38 -5.07
CA ALA A 94 1.59 24.51 -4.49
C ALA A 94 0.86 23.16 -4.35
N ILE A 95 1.26 22.13 -5.09
CA ILE A 95 0.68 20.79 -5.02
C ILE A 95 1.18 20.04 -3.78
N VAL A 96 2.42 20.30 -3.35
CA VAL A 96 3.07 19.57 -2.25
C VAL A 96 2.31 19.68 -0.92
N PRO A 97 1.84 20.85 -0.45
CA PRO A 97 1.05 20.94 0.77
C PRO A 97 -0.25 20.12 0.73
N ILE A 98 -0.89 20.02 -0.44
CA ILE A 98 -2.13 19.24 -0.62
C ILE A 98 -1.84 17.75 -0.42
N LEU A 99 -0.79 17.24 -1.07
CA LEU A 99 -0.38 15.83 -0.93
C LEU A 99 0.07 15.51 0.51
N LEU A 100 0.76 16.44 1.16
CA LEU A 100 1.16 16.30 2.56
C LEU A 100 -0.06 16.22 3.49
N TYR A 101 -1.05 17.10 3.30
CA TYR A 101 -2.28 17.07 4.08
C TYR A 101 -3.05 15.76 3.90
N ILE A 102 -3.21 15.30 2.65
CA ILE A 102 -3.87 14.02 2.34
C ILE A 102 -3.11 12.85 3.00
N GLY A 103 -1.78 12.82 2.88
CA GLY A 103 -0.96 11.78 3.51
C GLY A 103 -1.07 11.76 5.02
N LEU A 104 -1.12 12.93 5.68
CA LEU A 104 -1.33 13.03 7.12
C LEU A 104 -2.71 12.52 7.55
N LEU A 105 -3.76 12.84 6.79
CA LEU A 105 -5.12 12.36 7.09
C LEU A 105 -5.23 10.83 6.93
N ILE A 106 -4.75 10.28 5.82
CA ILE A 106 -4.77 8.83 5.58
C ILE A 106 -3.93 8.10 6.64
N GLY A 107 -2.74 8.66 6.95
CA GLY A 107 -1.86 8.13 7.99
C GLY A 107 -2.55 8.11 9.35
N ALA A 108 -3.18 9.21 9.77
CA ALA A 108 -3.93 9.26 11.02
C ALA A 108 -5.11 8.28 11.03
N GLN A 109 -5.88 8.23 9.94
CA GLN A 109 -7.03 7.35 9.80
C GLN A 109 -6.63 5.87 9.93
N ALA A 110 -5.48 5.46 9.38
CA ALA A 110 -5.02 4.08 9.48
C ALA A 110 -4.87 3.59 10.93
N PHE A 111 -4.51 4.48 11.87
CA PHE A 111 -4.44 4.17 13.30
C PHE A 111 -5.78 4.33 14.03
N GLN A 112 -6.64 5.24 13.55
CA GLN A 112 -7.93 5.53 14.18
C GLN A 112 -9.03 4.53 13.78
N ALA A 113 -8.90 3.91 12.61
CA ALA A 113 -9.86 2.95 12.06
C ALA A 113 -9.59 1.50 12.48
N VAL A 114 -8.64 1.27 13.40
CA VAL A 114 -8.32 -0.06 13.93
C VAL A 114 -8.27 -0.02 15.46
N PRO A 115 -8.55 -1.15 16.15
CA PRO A 115 -8.35 -1.25 17.59
C PRO A 115 -6.91 -0.93 17.98
N ARG A 116 -6.70 -0.36 19.17
CA ARG A 116 -5.36 0.04 19.65
C ARG A 116 -4.35 -1.11 19.64
N LEU A 117 -4.81 -2.33 19.91
CA LEU A 117 -4.01 -3.54 19.82
C LEU A 117 -3.27 -3.66 18.48
N HIS A 118 -3.92 -3.26 17.37
CA HIS A 118 -3.41 -3.42 16.01
C HIS A 118 -2.53 -2.25 15.53
N ALA A 119 -2.26 -1.24 16.36
CA ALA A 119 -1.41 -0.10 15.97
C ALA A 119 -0.02 -0.55 15.48
N ILE A 120 0.56 -1.60 16.08
CA ILE A 120 1.85 -2.15 15.66
C ILE A 120 1.74 -2.80 14.26
N ALA A 121 0.61 -3.42 13.93
CA ALA A 121 0.37 -4.00 12.61
C ALA A 121 0.32 -2.93 11.51
N VAL A 122 -0.25 -1.75 11.82
CA VAL A 122 -0.23 -0.58 10.92
C VAL A 122 1.20 -0.14 10.63
N VAL A 123 2.03 0.02 11.67
CA VAL A 123 3.45 0.37 11.50
C VAL A 123 4.18 -0.67 10.67
N ALA A 124 3.98 -1.96 10.97
CA ALA A 124 4.60 -3.04 10.23
C ALA A 124 4.21 -3.03 8.74
N ALA A 125 2.94 -2.76 8.42
CA ALA A 125 2.45 -2.67 7.04
C ALA A 125 3.05 -1.49 6.25
N ILE A 126 3.51 -0.43 6.92
CA ILE A 126 4.13 0.74 6.29
C ILE A 126 5.61 0.49 5.93
N LEU A 127 6.32 -0.36 6.68
CA LEU A 127 7.76 -0.58 6.53
C LEU A 127 8.22 -0.90 5.10
N PRO A 128 7.54 -1.76 4.32
CA PRO A 128 7.96 -2.07 2.96
C PRO A 128 7.92 -0.85 2.03
N ASN A 129 6.92 0.03 2.21
CA ASN A 129 6.81 1.26 1.42
C ASN A 129 7.94 2.24 1.76
N LEU A 130 8.31 2.34 3.04
CA LEU A 130 9.47 3.12 3.47
C LEU A 130 10.77 2.56 2.90
N ALA A 131 10.92 1.23 2.85
CA ALA A 131 12.09 0.58 2.28
C ALA A 131 12.19 0.85 0.77
N GLN A 132 11.09 0.72 0.03
CA GLN A 132 11.03 1.03 -1.40
C GLN A 132 11.37 2.51 -1.67
N TRP A 133 10.82 3.43 -0.87
CA TRP A 133 11.12 4.85 -0.98
C TRP A 133 12.60 5.15 -0.68
N ALA A 134 13.14 4.62 0.40
CA ALA A 134 14.53 4.83 0.79
C ALA A 134 15.51 4.26 -0.24
N HIS A 135 15.26 3.04 -0.74
CA HIS A 135 16.03 2.44 -1.82
C HIS A 135 16.00 3.32 -3.09
N GLY A 136 14.80 3.77 -3.50
CA GLY A 136 14.67 4.65 -4.66
C GLY A 136 15.36 6.00 -4.50
N LEU A 137 15.37 6.58 -3.29
CA LEU A 137 16.13 7.80 -3.01
C LEU A 137 17.64 7.59 -3.14
N ILE A 138 18.15 6.45 -2.68
CA ILE A 138 19.57 6.09 -2.84
C ILE A 138 19.91 5.96 -4.32
N ASP A 139 19.11 5.22 -5.09
CA ASP A 139 19.32 5.06 -6.53
C ASP A 139 19.29 6.41 -7.26
N ASN A 140 18.32 7.27 -6.95
CA ASN A 140 18.22 8.60 -7.54
C ASN A 140 19.45 9.46 -7.23
N ALA A 141 19.96 9.41 -6.00
CA ALA A 141 21.15 10.15 -5.60
C ALA A 141 22.41 9.64 -6.31
N LEU A 142 22.58 8.31 -6.40
CA LEU A 142 23.71 7.68 -7.10
C LEU A 142 23.65 8.00 -8.60
N ASN A 143 22.48 7.85 -9.23
CA ASN A 143 22.27 8.16 -10.64
C ASN A 143 22.57 9.65 -10.94
N ALA A 144 22.16 10.56 -10.06
CA ALA A 144 22.48 11.99 -10.18
C ALA A 144 23.98 12.28 -10.07
N ALA A 145 24.72 11.46 -9.32
CA ALA A 145 26.18 11.51 -9.23
C ALA A 145 26.89 10.78 -10.39
N GLY A 146 26.15 10.19 -11.33
CA GLY A 146 26.71 9.47 -12.47
C GLY A 146 27.28 8.10 -12.12
N THR A 147 26.81 7.49 -11.03
CA THR A 147 27.22 6.16 -10.57
C THR A 147 25.99 5.30 -10.24
N SER A 148 26.20 4.04 -9.91
CA SER A 148 25.18 3.11 -9.42
C SER A 148 25.62 2.41 -8.13
N ALA A 149 24.68 1.76 -7.43
CA ALA A 149 25.00 0.98 -6.24
C ALA A 149 25.98 -0.17 -6.54
N ALA A 150 25.90 -0.73 -7.76
CA ALA A 150 26.82 -1.76 -8.23
C ALA A 150 28.26 -1.23 -8.40
N GLU A 151 28.43 -0.01 -8.90
CA GLU A 151 29.74 0.62 -9.09
C GLU A 151 30.36 1.09 -7.77
N VAL A 152 29.54 1.57 -6.82
CA VAL A 152 30.00 1.91 -5.46
C VAL A 152 30.42 0.66 -4.69
N GLY A 153 29.72 -0.45 -4.90
CA GLY A 153 29.97 -1.74 -4.25
C GLY A 153 29.23 -1.90 -2.92
N MET A 154 28.65 -3.08 -2.70
CA MET A 154 27.80 -3.36 -1.53
C MET A 154 28.55 -3.30 -0.20
N ASP A 155 29.83 -3.67 -0.17
CA ASP A 155 30.64 -3.60 1.05
C ASP A 155 30.88 -2.15 1.50
N ALA A 156 31.07 -1.24 0.54
CA ALA A 156 31.24 0.19 0.83
C ALA A 156 29.92 0.80 1.35
N LEU A 157 28.80 0.46 0.71
CA LEU A 157 27.46 0.89 1.16
C LEU A 157 27.15 0.36 2.56
N ASN A 158 27.37 -0.94 2.82
CA ASN A 158 27.18 -1.53 4.14
C ASN A 158 28.13 -0.91 5.18
N GLY A 159 29.39 -0.66 4.82
CA GLY A 159 30.36 0.02 5.69
C GLY A 159 29.95 1.45 6.07
N ALA A 160 29.17 2.13 5.22
CA ALA A 160 28.58 3.44 5.49
C ALA A 160 27.22 3.36 6.24
N GLY A 161 26.74 2.17 6.58
CA GLY A 161 25.45 1.95 7.23
C GLY A 161 24.25 1.91 6.28
N VAL A 162 24.48 1.86 4.96
CA VAL A 162 23.43 1.74 3.95
C VAL A 162 23.18 0.26 3.66
N VAL A 163 22.14 -0.30 4.27
CA VAL A 163 21.72 -1.71 4.07
C VAL A 163 20.94 -1.85 2.76
N TYR A 164 21.62 -1.61 1.63
CA TYR A 164 21.01 -1.46 0.31
C TYR A 164 20.19 -2.69 -0.12
N GLU A 165 20.79 -3.89 -0.08
CA GLU A 165 20.12 -5.12 -0.50
C GLU A 165 18.90 -5.47 0.39
N GLY A 166 18.97 -5.15 1.68
CA GLY A 166 17.84 -5.33 2.60
C GLY A 166 16.68 -4.38 2.27
N LEU A 167 16.98 -3.11 2.01
CA LEU A 167 15.99 -2.11 1.59
C LEU A 167 15.35 -2.48 0.26
N LYS A 168 16.17 -2.90 -0.71
CA LYS A 168 15.72 -3.40 -2.00
C LYS A 168 14.77 -4.56 -1.83
N THR A 169 15.24 -5.63 -1.19
CA THR A 169 14.47 -6.87 -1.02
C THR A 169 13.14 -6.63 -0.29
N LEU A 170 13.14 -5.81 0.77
CA LEU A 170 11.93 -5.49 1.52
C LEU A 170 10.95 -4.60 0.72
N GLY A 171 11.48 -3.72 -0.13
CA GLY A 171 10.70 -2.77 -0.93
C GLY A 171 10.07 -3.37 -2.20
N GLU A 172 10.59 -4.49 -2.72
CA GLU A 172 10.03 -5.12 -3.91
C GLU A 172 8.62 -5.66 -3.65
N GLY A 173 7.62 -5.06 -4.31
CA GLY A 173 6.21 -5.37 -4.10
C GLY A 173 5.64 -4.81 -2.80
N ALA A 174 6.16 -3.67 -2.32
CA ALA A 174 5.89 -3.08 -1.00
C ALA A 174 4.41 -3.09 -0.55
N VAL A 175 3.47 -2.80 -1.45
CA VAL A 175 2.03 -2.81 -1.11
C VAL A 175 1.55 -4.19 -0.68
N LEU A 176 1.91 -5.23 -1.45
CA LEU A 176 1.55 -6.62 -1.12
C LEU A 176 2.34 -7.14 0.08
N VAL A 177 3.63 -6.79 0.19
CA VAL A 177 4.44 -7.13 1.37
C VAL A 177 3.82 -6.53 2.63
N GLY A 178 3.41 -5.25 2.57
CA GLY A 178 2.78 -4.54 3.68
C GLY A 178 1.46 -5.20 4.09
N LEU A 179 0.65 -5.62 3.11
CA LEU A 179 -0.59 -6.35 3.36
C LEU A 179 -0.34 -7.69 4.08
N ILE A 180 0.62 -8.50 3.58
CA ILE A 180 0.97 -9.79 4.19
C ILE A 180 1.55 -9.59 5.60
N LEU A 181 2.45 -8.62 5.77
CA LEU A 181 3.11 -8.35 7.04
C LEU A 181 2.13 -7.83 8.08
N GLY A 182 1.28 -6.86 7.72
CA GLY A 182 0.19 -6.37 8.58
C GLY A 182 -0.74 -7.51 8.99
N THR A 183 -1.16 -8.35 8.04
CA THR A 183 -2.01 -9.53 8.31
C THR A 183 -1.37 -10.50 9.31
N MET A 184 -0.09 -10.85 9.11
CA MET A 184 0.63 -11.74 10.03
C MET A 184 0.72 -11.14 11.43
N VAL A 185 1.09 -9.86 11.55
CA VAL A 185 1.22 -9.18 12.85
C VAL A 185 -0.12 -9.11 13.56
N THR A 186 -1.21 -8.76 12.87
CA THR A 186 -2.57 -8.77 13.43
C THR A 186 -2.94 -10.14 13.99
N PHE A 187 -2.75 -11.22 13.22
CA PHE A 187 -3.06 -12.57 13.70
C PHE A 187 -2.18 -13.02 14.86
N ILE A 188 -0.93 -12.56 14.95
CA ILE A 188 -0.06 -12.84 16.09
C ILE A 188 -0.54 -12.13 17.34
N LEU A 189 -0.91 -10.85 17.22
CA LEU A 189 -1.43 -10.04 18.33
C LEU A 189 -2.71 -10.64 18.91
N GLU A 190 -3.59 -11.18 18.06
CA GLU A 190 -4.81 -11.87 18.48
C GLU A 190 -4.59 -13.35 18.91
N LYS A 191 -3.33 -13.81 19.02
CA LYS A 191 -2.97 -15.22 19.28
C LYS A 191 -3.56 -16.23 18.27
N LYS A 192 -3.97 -15.77 17.09
CA LYS A 192 -4.49 -16.56 15.97
C LYS A 192 -3.36 -17.16 15.12
N PHE A 193 -2.41 -17.85 15.77
CA PHE A 193 -1.15 -18.29 15.17
C PHE A 193 -1.30 -19.20 13.94
N ARG A 194 -2.39 -19.98 13.84
CA ARG A 194 -2.67 -20.78 12.63
C ARG A 194 -2.94 -19.92 11.41
N TYR A 195 -3.66 -18.80 11.59
CA TYR A 195 -3.93 -17.86 10.51
C TYR A 195 -2.69 -17.06 10.15
N ALA A 196 -1.84 -16.71 11.13
CA ALA A 196 -0.53 -16.13 10.87
C ALA A 196 0.34 -17.08 10.03
N ALA A 197 0.34 -18.38 10.33
CA ALA A 197 1.06 -19.39 9.53
C ALA A 197 0.53 -19.49 8.10
N ILE A 198 -0.78 -19.41 7.89
CA ILE A 198 -1.39 -19.39 6.55
C ILE A 198 -0.95 -18.13 5.78
N ALA A 199 -1.04 -16.96 6.40
CA ALA A 199 -0.60 -15.70 5.79
C ALA A 199 0.90 -15.76 5.42
N SER A 200 1.70 -16.36 6.29
CA SER A 200 3.12 -16.59 6.03
C SER A 200 3.35 -17.54 4.85
N ALA A 201 2.60 -18.64 4.76
CA ALA A 201 2.67 -19.56 3.62
C ALA A 201 2.25 -18.89 2.29
N VAL A 202 1.25 -17.99 2.33
CA VAL A 202 0.90 -17.16 1.17
C VAL A 202 2.06 -16.25 0.80
N GLY A 203 2.69 -15.58 1.78
CA GLY A 203 3.91 -14.79 1.56
C GLY A 203 5.05 -15.60 0.93
N ALA A 204 5.26 -16.84 1.38
CA ALA A 204 6.24 -17.75 0.79
C ALA A 204 5.94 -18.04 -0.69
N ALA A 205 4.70 -18.37 -1.02
CA ALA A 205 4.28 -18.66 -2.39
C ALA A 205 4.44 -17.44 -3.30
N LEU A 206 4.01 -16.25 -2.84
CA LEU A 206 4.13 -15.00 -3.58
C LEU A 206 5.60 -14.60 -3.80
N SER A 207 6.46 -14.80 -2.79
CA SER A 207 7.91 -14.56 -2.91
C SER A 207 8.58 -15.51 -3.89
N PHE A 208 8.14 -16.78 -3.90
CA PHE A 208 8.69 -17.80 -4.78
C PHE A 208 8.39 -17.53 -6.26
N ILE A 209 7.22 -17.00 -6.58
CA ILE A 209 6.84 -16.63 -7.96
C ILE A 209 7.23 -15.19 -8.34
N GLY A 210 7.83 -14.44 -7.41
CA GLY A 210 8.33 -13.09 -7.66
C GLY A 210 7.26 -12.00 -7.74
N LEU A 211 6.09 -12.20 -7.12
CA LEU A 211 5.11 -11.13 -6.93
C LEU A 211 5.49 -10.18 -5.79
N ILE A 212 6.30 -10.64 -4.84
CA ILE A 212 6.88 -9.85 -3.75
C ILE A 212 8.35 -10.25 -3.56
N HIS A 213 9.15 -9.36 -2.97
CA HIS A 213 10.57 -9.60 -2.64
C HIS A 213 11.45 -10.03 -3.83
N ALA A 214 11.04 -9.67 -5.05
CA ALA A 214 11.77 -9.92 -6.28
C ALA A 214 11.48 -8.80 -7.29
N PRO A 215 12.44 -8.47 -8.17
CA PRO A 215 12.29 -7.39 -9.15
C PRO A 215 11.30 -7.74 -10.27
N GLU A 216 11.11 -9.03 -10.55
CA GLU A 216 10.22 -9.49 -11.61
C GLU A 216 9.59 -10.85 -11.28
N VAL A 217 8.45 -11.12 -11.93
CA VAL A 217 7.74 -12.39 -11.83
C VAL A 217 8.53 -13.45 -12.57
N SER A 218 9.03 -14.43 -11.83
CA SER A 218 9.79 -15.55 -12.38
C SER A 218 9.61 -16.79 -11.51
N TRP A 219 9.91 -17.96 -12.07
CA TRP A 219 9.90 -19.19 -11.28
C TRP A 219 11.11 -19.19 -10.33
N ALA A 220 10.86 -19.46 -9.05
CA ALA A 220 11.89 -19.43 -8.00
C ALA A 220 12.62 -18.08 -7.92
N ALA A 221 11.86 -16.98 -7.99
CA ALA A 221 12.38 -15.61 -8.02
C ALA A 221 13.13 -15.20 -6.74
N SER A 222 12.57 -15.54 -5.57
CA SER A 222 13.18 -15.24 -4.25
C SER A 222 13.10 -16.44 -3.29
N PRO A 223 13.85 -17.53 -3.53
CA PRO A 223 13.73 -18.77 -2.77
C PRO A 223 14.18 -18.62 -1.30
N ALA A 224 15.18 -17.77 -1.05
CA ALA A 224 15.69 -17.52 0.29
C ALA A 224 14.63 -16.81 1.15
N VAL A 225 13.95 -15.81 0.60
CA VAL A 225 12.86 -15.10 1.30
C VAL A 225 11.65 -16.01 1.47
N ALA A 226 11.30 -16.79 0.43
CA ALA A 226 10.25 -17.80 0.52
C ALA A 226 10.51 -18.82 1.64
N LEU A 227 11.76 -19.28 1.78
CA LEU A 227 12.17 -20.15 2.89
C LEU A 227 12.02 -19.43 4.24
N GLY A 228 12.39 -18.16 4.33
CA GLY A 228 12.20 -17.34 5.53
C GLY A 228 10.74 -17.31 5.99
N TYR A 229 9.80 -17.09 5.06
CA TYR A 229 8.37 -17.19 5.34
C TYR A 229 7.96 -18.59 5.79
N VAL A 230 8.42 -19.66 5.13
CA VAL A 230 8.11 -21.04 5.55
C VAL A 230 8.57 -21.30 6.98
N LEU A 231 9.81 -20.92 7.32
CA LEU A 231 10.35 -21.09 8.66
C LEU A 231 9.54 -20.29 9.69
N PHE A 232 9.16 -19.05 9.37
CA PHE A 232 8.29 -18.25 10.23
C PHE A 232 6.92 -18.90 10.45
N GLY A 233 6.31 -19.44 9.39
CA GLY A 233 5.06 -20.20 9.47
C GLY A 233 5.17 -21.42 10.39
N VAL A 234 6.29 -22.16 10.34
CA VAL A 234 6.56 -23.27 11.26
C VAL A 234 6.64 -22.79 12.70
N VAL A 235 7.31 -21.65 12.96
CA VAL A 235 7.36 -21.04 14.30
C VAL A 235 5.94 -20.69 14.77
N CYS A 236 5.11 -20.06 13.95
CA CYS A 236 3.72 -19.77 14.31
C CYS A 236 2.94 -21.05 14.65
N LEU A 237 3.10 -22.13 13.87
CA LEU A 237 2.46 -23.42 14.16
C LEU A 237 2.95 -24.04 15.48
N ALA A 238 4.24 -23.90 15.80
CA ALA A 238 4.79 -24.33 17.08
C ALA A 238 4.18 -23.52 18.25
N TYR A 239 4.03 -22.21 18.10
CA TYR A 239 3.34 -21.38 19.10
C TYR A 239 1.87 -21.75 19.25
N ALA A 240 1.20 -22.18 18.17
CA ALA A 240 -0.20 -22.59 18.19
C ALA A 240 -0.49 -23.82 19.08
N VAL A 241 0.53 -24.59 19.47
CA VAL A 241 0.39 -25.78 20.34
C VAL A 241 0.86 -25.53 21.78
N LEU A 242 1.45 -24.36 22.08
CA LEU A 242 1.91 -24.04 23.42
C LEU A 242 0.77 -23.74 24.41
N PRO A 243 0.99 -23.94 25.72
CA PRO A 243 0.06 -23.49 26.75
C PRO A 243 -0.18 -21.98 26.64
N GLY A 244 -1.44 -21.53 26.75
CA GLY A 244 -1.81 -20.11 26.64
C GLY A 244 -2.07 -19.61 25.20
N ALA A 245 -1.79 -20.43 24.17
CA ALA A 245 -2.03 -20.05 22.77
C ALA A 245 -3.52 -19.92 22.40
N LYS A 246 -4.41 -20.51 23.21
CA LYS A 246 -5.88 -20.45 23.02
C LYS A 246 -6.56 -19.45 23.95
N GLU A 247 -5.81 -18.73 24.76
CA GLU A 247 -6.38 -17.68 25.59
C GLU A 247 -6.96 -16.60 24.68
N PRO A 248 -8.25 -16.27 24.81
CA PRO A 248 -8.84 -15.22 24.01
C PRO A 248 -8.16 -13.88 24.32
N VAL A 249 -7.85 -13.14 23.28
CA VAL A 249 -7.45 -11.74 23.38
C VAL A 249 -8.71 -10.92 23.15
N GLU A 250 -9.09 -10.11 24.14
CA GLU A 250 -10.19 -9.16 23.96
C GLU A 250 -9.73 -8.04 23.03
N VAL A 251 -10.47 -7.88 21.93
CA VAL A 251 -10.30 -6.77 20.99
C VAL A 251 -11.45 -5.82 21.27
N ASP A 252 -11.14 -4.71 21.94
CA ASP A 252 -12.13 -3.68 22.24
C ASP A 252 -12.42 -2.86 20.99
N GLU A 253 -13.61 -3.01 20.42
CA GLU A 253 -14.03 -2.22 19.26
C GLU A 253 -14.27 -0.75 19.61
N SER A 254 -14.49 -0.42 20.90
CA SER A 254 -14.63 0.97 21.35
C SER A 254 -13.32 1.77 21.30
N ASP A 255 -12.18 1.08 21.11
CA ASP A 255 -10.90 1.71 20.83
C ASP A 255 -10.79 2.31 19.42
N ILE A 256 -11.72 1.98 18.51
CA ILE A 256 -11.79 2.56 17.17
C ILE A 256 -12.32 3.98 17.29
N VAL A 257 -11.46 4.96 17.00
CA VAL A 257 -11.77 6.39 17.14
C VAL A 257 -12.43 6.95 15.87
N ALA A 258 -12.24 6.30 14.74
CA ALA A 258 -12.85 6.70 13.47
C ALA A 258 -14.34 6.33 13.44
N GLY A 259 -15.20 7.26 13.88
CA GLY A 259 -16.63 7.25 13.58
C GLY A 259 -17.55 6.61 14.63
N HIS A 260 -17.81 7.35 15.71
CA HIS A 260 -19.11 7.35 16.42
C HIS A 260 -19.70 8.76 16.38
#